data_AF-A0AAV0DQM8-F1
#
_entry.id   AF-A0AAV0DQM8-F1
#
_cell.length_a   1.000
_cell.length_b   1.000
_cell.length_c   1.000
_cell.angle_alpha   90.00
_cell.angle_beta   90.00
_cell.angle_gamma   90.00
#
_symmetry.space_group_name_H-M   'P 1'
#
loop_
_entity.id
_entity.type
_entity.pdbx_description
1 polymer ?
#
loop_
_entity_poly.entity_id
_entity_poly.type
_entity_poly.pdbx_seq_one_letter_code
_entity_poly.pdbx_strand_id
1 'polypeptide(L)'
;MKDDIKEYLTSEGVDWEESADLMDVASKCDVLYQTRIQRERFGERTDLYEEARGKYIVDPGVLRALQRHAIVMHPLPRLDEITVDVDGDARAAYFRQAKNGLYIRMALLKLLLGW
;
A
#
# COMPACT_ATOMS: atom_id res chain seq x y z
N MET A 1 -12.33 4.05 -1.55
CA MET A 1 -11.87 4.57 -2.86
C MET A 1 -12.84 5.65 -3.35
N LYS A 2 -12.46 6.57 -4.25
CA LYS A 2 -13.44 7.49 -4.88
C LYS A 2 -14.33 6.73 -5.88
N ASP A 3 -15.54 7.24 -6.12
CA ASP A 3 -16.55 6.53 -6.91
C ASP A 3 -16.21 6.42 -8.40
N ASP A 4 -15.51 7.42 -8.96
CA ASP A 4 -15.03 7.40 -10.35
C ASP A 4 -14.16 6.16 -10.66
N ILE A 5 -13.29 5.78 -9.72
CA ILE A 5 -12.47 4.58 -9.86
C ILE A 5 -13.29 3.30 -9.69
N LYS A 6 -14.25 3.27 -8.76
CA LYS A 6 -15.11 2.10 -8.53
C LYS A 6 -16.02 1.81 -9.73
N GLU A 7 -16.59 2.86 -10.30
CA GLU A 7 -17.39 2.80 -11.51
C GLU A 7 -16.56 2.28 -12.68
N TYR A 8 -15.33 2.79 -12.85
CA TYR A 8 -14.41 2.30 -13.87
C TYR A 8 -14.06 0.82 -13.69
N LEU A 9 -13.72 0.37 -12.49
CA LEU A 9 -13.46 -1.05 -12.20
C LEU A 9 -14.68 -1.92 -12.55
N THR A 10 -15.88 -1.45 -12.20
CA THR A 10 -17.15 -2.14 -12.50
C THR A 10 -17.40 -2.21 -14.01
N SER A 11 -17.14 -1.13 -14.76
CA SER A 11 -17.32 -1.12 -16.22
C SER A 11 -16.33 -2.05 -16.94
N GLU A 12 -15.14 -2.25 -16.37
CA GLU A 12 -14.12 -3.17 -16.89
C GLU A 12 -14.33 -4.62 -16.39
N GLY A 13 -15.37 -4.89 -15.59
CA GLY A 13 -15.64 -6.21 -15.03
C GLY A 13 -14.61 -6.69 -14.01
N VAL A 14 -13.93 -5.76 -13.32
CA VAL A 14 -12.98 -6.06 -12.25
C VAL A 14 -13.71 -6.14 -10.92
N ASP A 15 -13.64 -7.31 -10.28
CA ASP A 15 -14.22 -7.53 -8.94
C ASP A 15 -13.49 -6.71 -7.87
N TRP A 16 -14.26 -6.06 -6.99
CA TRP A 16 -13.73 -5.31 -5.86
C TRP A 16 -14.64 -5.42 -4.64
N GLU A 17 -14.04 -5.34 -3.46
CA GLU A 17 -14.74 -5.26 -2.17
C GLU A 17 -14.10 -4.16 -1.29
N GLU A 18 -14.86 -3.60 -0.36
CA GLU A 18 -14.35 -2.68 0.67
C GLU A 18 -14.50 -3.33 2.04
N SER A 19 -13.45 -3.26 2.85
CA SER A 19 -13.44 -3.75 4.24
C SER A 19 -12.97 -2.65 5.19
N ALA A 20 -13.50 -2.66 6.41
CA ALA A 20 -13.05 -1.80 7.50
C ALA A 20 -12.08 -2.50 8.47
N ASP A 21 -11.79 -3.79 8.24
CA ASP A 21 -10.85 -4.59 9.02
C ASP A 21 -9.75 -5.16 8.12
N LEU A 22 -8.50 -4.81 8.45
CA LEU A 22 -7.31 -5.28 7.75
C LEU A 22 -7.09 -6.79 7.94
N MET A 23 -7.38 -7.32 9.13
CA MET A 23 -7.14 -8.72 9.45
C MET A 23 -8.09 -9.65 8.67
N ASP A 24 -9.34 -9.22 8.45
CA ASP A 24 -10.34 -9.98 7.69
C ASP A 24 -9.93 -10.20 6.22
N VAL A 25 -9.17 -9.27 5.65
CA VAL A 25 -8.74 -9.33 4.24
C VAL A 25 -7.30 -9.79 4.07
N ALA A 26 -6.42 -9.62 5.07
CA ALA A 26 -5.01 -9.95 4.98
C ALA A 26 -4.76 -11.39 4.49
N SER A 27 -5.53 -12.36 4.97
CA SER A 27 -5.39 -13.76 4.57
C SER A 27 -5.74 -14.05 3.10
N LYS A 28 -6.47 -13.15 2.44
CA LYS A 28 -6.90 -13.27 1.05
C LYS A 28 -5.98 -12.53 0.07
N CYS A 29 -5.08 -11.68 0.57
CA CYS A 29 -4.27 -10.79 -0.27
C CYS A 29 -2.94 -11.44 -0.67
N ASP A 30 -2.64 -11.39 -1.98
CA ASP A 30 -1.30 -11.67 -2.51
C ASP A 30 -0.38 -10.44 -2.45
N VAL A 31 -0.97 -9.23 -2.50
CA VAL A 31 -0.25 -7.96 -2.41
C VAL A 31 -0.97 -7.05 -1.43
N LEU A 32 -0.29 -6.70 -0.33
CA LEU A 32 -0.75 -5.66 0.58
C LEU A 32 -0.03 -4.36 0.22
N TYR A 33 -0.73 -3.46 -0.47
CA TYR A 33 -0.21 -2.14 -0.83
C TYR A 33 -0.63 -1.11 0.20
N GLN A 34 0.26 -0.83 1.16
CA GLN A 34 -0.01 0.10 2.25
C GLN A 34 0.26 1.55 1.80
N THR A 35 -0.50 2.50 2.36
CA THR A 35 -0.28 3.93 2.10
C THR A 35 -0.27 4.74 3.40
N ARG A 36 0.48 5.84 3.37
CA ARG A 36 0.50 6.81 4.46
C ARG A 36 -0.80 7.61 4.53
N ILE A 37 -1.32 7.81 5.73
CA ILE A 37 -2.38 8.81 5.97
C ILE A 37 -1.77 10.20 5.89
N GLN A 38 -2.17 10.94 4.85
CA GLN A 38 -1.64 12.27 4.55
C GLN A 38 -2.36 13.33 5.38
N ARG A 39 -1.80 13.67 6.55
CA ARG A 39 -2.33 14.69 7.47
C ARG A 39 -2.68 16.00 6.76
N GLU A 40 -1.86 16.40 5.80
CA GLU A 40 -2.04 17.60 4.99
C GLU A 40 -3.35 17.63 4.19
N ARG A 41 -4.00 16.48 3.96
CA ARG A 41 -5.29 16.39 3.26
C ARG A 41 -6.51 16.61 4.16
N PHE A 42 -6.32 16.64 5.48
CA PHE A 42 -7.42 16.76 6.44
C PHE A 42 -7.75 18.22 6.78
N GLY A 43 -6.84 19.17 6.49
CA GLY A 43 -7.05 20.59 6.79
C GLY A 43 -7.25 20.81 8.29
N GLU A 44 -8.35 21.46 8.67
CA GLU A 44 -8.72 21.69 10.08
C GLU A 44 -9.33 20.46 10.77
N ARG A 45 -9.73 19.43 10.01
CA ARG A 45 -10.36 18.18 10.51
C ARG A 45 -9.34 17.20 11.08
N THR A 46 -8.60 17.66 12.06
CA THR A 46 -7.52 16.92 12.73
C THR A 46 -8.02 15.73 13.55
N ASP A 47 -9.26 15.79 14.02
CA ASP A 47 -9.99 14.69 14.66
C ASP A 47 -10.10 13.45 13.77
N LEU A 48 -10.56 13.61 12.52
CA LEU A 48 -10.68 12.51 11.55
C LEU A 48 -9.32 11.93 11.17
N TYR A 49 -8.26 12.74 11.21
CA TYR A 49 -6.90 12.27 11.01
C TYR A 49 -6.48 11.35 12.15
N GLU A 50 -6.69 11.76 13.41
CA GLU A 50 -6.31 10.94 14.57
C GLU A 50 -7.14 9.65 14.67
N GLU A 51 -8.42 9.66 14.27
CA GLU A 51 -9.23 8.43 14.20
C GLU A 51 -8.74 7.45 13.13
N ALA A 52 -8.29 7.96 11.99
CA ALA A 52 -7.76 7.13 10.91
C ALA A 52 -6.32 6.66 11.22
N ARG A 53 -5.54 7.50 11.89
CA ARG A 53 -4.16 7.24 12.28
C ARG A 53 -4.09 6.07 13.24
N GLY A 54 -3.25 5.10 12.91
CA GLY A 54 -3.04 3.91 13.74
C GLY A 54 -4.13 2.84 13.63
N LYS A 55 -5.18 3.05 12.81
CA LYS A 55 -6.21 2.02 12.59
C LYS A 55 -5.72 0.85 11.74
N TYR A 56 -4.94 1.15 10.70
CA TYR A 56 -4.45 0.17 9.74
C TYR A 56 -2.93 0.10 9.81
N ILE A 57 -2.38 -0.51 10.86
CA ILE A 57 -0.93 -0.70 11.05
C ILE A 57 -0.55 -2.09 10.54
N VAL A 58 0.48 -2.16 9.70
CA VAL A 58 1.11 -3.43 9.33
C VAL A 58 2.19 -3.75 10.35
N ASP A 59 1.96 -4.79 11.13
CA ASP A 59 2.84 -5.30 12.17
C ASP A 59 3.12 -6.81 11.98
N PRO A 60 3.95 -7.44 12.83
CA PRO A 60 4.17 -8.89 12.75
C PRO A 60 2.90 -9.75 12.89
N GLY A 61 1.81 -9.23 13.46
CA GLY A 61 0.51 -9.88 13.53
C GLY A 61 -0.15 -9.99 12.16
N VAL A 62 -0.20 -8.89 11.42
CA VAL A 62 -0.68 -8.86 10.03
C VAL A 62 0.16 -9.80 9.16
N LEU A 63 1.49 -9.80 9.34
CA LEU A 63 2.38 -10.70 8.62
C LEU A 63 2.07 -12.18 8.87
N ARG A 64 1.59 -12.56 10.06
CA ARG A 64 1.18 -13.96 10.33
C ARG A 64 -0.12 -14.34 9.63
N ALA A 65 -1.00 -13.38 9.37
CA ALA A 65 -2.24 -13.60 8.65
C ALA A 65 -2.05 -13.67 7.12
N LEU A 66 -1.05 -12.96 6.59
CA LEU A 66 -0.72 -12.98 5.16
C LEU A 66 -0.30 -14.37 4.68
N GLN A 67 -0.64 -14.67 3.42
CA GLN A 67 -0.12 -15.84 2.72
C GLN A 67 1.42 -15.83 2.66
N ARG A 68 2.04 -17.01 2.56
CA ARG A 68 3.51 -17.14 2.55
C ARG A 68 4.16 -16.48 1.33
N HIS A 69 3.48 -16.47 0.18
CA HIS A 69 3.95 -15.85 -1.06
C HIS A 69 3.56 -14.37 -1.20
N ALA A 70 2.73 -13.85 -0.28
CA ALA A 70 2.27 -12.48 -0.37
C ALA A 70 3.41 -11.48 -0.20
N ILE A 71 3.27 -10.26 -0.73
CA ILE A 71 4.24 -9.18 -0.55
C ILE A 71 3.59 -7.93 0.05
N VAL A 72 4.38 -7.19 0.83
CA VAL A 72 4.00 -5.89 1.39
C VAL A 72 4.71 -4.78 0.61
N MET A 73 3.93 -3.89 0.01
CA MET A 73 4.40 -2.76 -0.78
C MET A 73 4.01 -1.44 -0.12
N HIS A 74 4.79 -0.39 -0.38
CA HIS A 74 4.55 0.95 0.16
C HIS A 74 5.26 1.98 -0.72
N PRO A 75 4.60 3.10 -1.10
CA PRO A 75 5.20 4.11 -1.98
C PRO A 75 6.29 4.95 -1.30
N LEU A 76 6.33 4.97 0.04
CA LEU A 76 7.22 5.75 0.90
C LEU A 76 7.02 7.29 0.77
N PRO A 77 7.51 8.09 1.73
CA PRO A 77 8.02 7.69 3.05
C PRO A 77 6.92 7.10 3.92
N ARG A 78 7.28 6.15 4.79
CA ARG A 78 6.36 5.63 5.81
C ARG A 78 6.48 6.41 7.12
N LEU A 79 5.41 6.46 7.91
CA LEU A 79 5.43 6.91 9.30
C LEU A 79 5.22 5.70 10.24
N ASP A 80 4.03 5.58 10.81
CA ASP A 80 3.62 4.60 11.81
C ASP A 80 2.73 3.49 11.21
N GLU A 81 2.37 3.57 9.93
CA GLU A 81 1.51 2.62 9.23
C GLU A 81 2.17 1.26 8.92
N ILE A 82 3.49 1.13 9.08
CA ILE A 82 4.25 -0.13 9.02
C ILE A 82 5.33 -0.10 10.11
N THR A 83 5.34 -1.07 11.03
CA THR A 83 6.35 -1.11 12.10
C THR A 83 7.72 -1.55 11.58
N VAL A 84 8.79 -1.16 12.28
CA VAL A 84 10.18 -1.48 11.89
C VAL A 84 10.45 -3.00 11.95
N ASP A 85 9.75 -3.73 12.81
CA ASP A 85 9.88 -5.19 12.94
C ASP A 85 9.47 -5.95 11.67
N VAL A 86 8.73 -5.29 10.76
CA VAL A 86 8.34 -5.85 9.46
C VAL A 86 9.52 -5.89 8.48
N ASP A 87 10.55 -5.05 8.65
CA ASP A 87 11.63 -4.86 7.67
C ASP A 87 12.44 -6.13 7.41
N GLY A 88 12.56 -6.98 8.44
CA GLY A 88 13.30 -8.24 8.36
C GLY A 88 12.55 -9.36 7.62
N ASP A 89 11.25 -9.21 7.37
CA ASP A 89 10.46 -10.23 6.67
C ASP A 89 10.75 -10.17 5.16
N ALA A 90 10.99 -11.34 4.55
CA ALA A 90 11.26 -11.44 3.12
C ALA A 90 10.13 -10.85 2.24
N ARG A 91 8.90 -10.83 2.75
CA ARG A 91 7.72 -10.29 2.07
C ARG A 91 7.69 -8.76 2.07
N ALA A 92 8.45 -8.09 2.93
CA ALA A 92 8.61 -6.63 2.91
C ALA A 92 9.35 -6.20 1.63
N ALA A 93 8.60 -5.67 0.67
CA ALA A 93 9.09 -5.39 -0.67
C ALA A 93 9.33 -3.90 -0.95
N TYR A 94 8.90 -2.98 -0.08
CA TYR A 94 8.94 -1.53 -0.33
C TYR A 94 10.35 -0.96 -0.63
N PHE A 95 11.42 -1.50 -0.03
CA PHE A 95 12.79 -1.08 -0.41
C PHE A 95 13.23 -1.66 -1.77
N ARG A 96 12.84 -2.90 -2.08
CA ARG A 96 13.07 -3.50 -3.42
C ARG A 96 12.26 -2.74 -4.47
N GLN A 97 11.02 -2.35 -4.16
CA GLN A 97 10.15 -1.52 -4.99
C GLN A 97 10.81 -0.17 -5.30
N ALA A 98 11.39 0.51 -4.30
CA ALA A 98 12.11 1.77 -4.52
C ALA A 98 13.30 1.59 -5.50
N LYS A 99 14.07 0.51 -5.33
CA LYS A 99 15.15 0.15 -6.27
C LYS A 99 14.60 -0.14 -7.67
N ASN A 100 13.49 -0.86 -7.80
CA ASN A 100 12.85 -1.12 -9.10
C ASN A 100 12.45 0.18 -9.81
N GLY A 101 12.05 1.21 -9.05
CA GLY A 101 11.76 2.54 -9.58
C GLY A 101 12.93 3.20 -10.31
N LEU A 102 14.18 2.95 -9.89
CA LEU A 102 15.38 3.41 -10.61
C LEU A 102 15.42 2.81 -12.02
N TYR A 103 15.30 1.48 -12.13
CA TYR A 103 15.39 0.78 -13.40
C TYR A 103 14.24 1.10 -14.35
N ILE A 104 13.01 1.23 -13.82
CA ILE A 104 11.86 1.67 -14.62
C ILE A 104 12.08 3.07 -15.21
N ARG A 105 12.61 4.01 -14.41
CA ARG A 105 12.90 5.37 -14.90
C ARG A 105 14.03 5.36 -15.94
N MET A 106 15.08 4.57 -15.74
CA MET A 106 16.14 4.40 -16.74
C MET A 106 15.58 3.86 -18.06
N ALA A 107 14.74 2.82 -18.01
CA ALA A 107 14.09 2.24 -19.18
C ALA A 107 13.18 3.24 -19.89
N LEU A 108 12.39 4.01 -19.13
CA LEU A 108 11.51 5.04 -19.67
C LEU A 108 12.30 6.16 -20.37
N LEU A 109 13.39 6.65 -19.74
CA LEU A 109 14.26 7.66 -20.34
C LEU A 109 14.91 7.15 -21.63
N LYS A 110 15.38 5.90 -21.63
CA LYS A 110 15.94 5.28 -22.84
C LYS A 110 14.90 5.22 -23.97
N LEU A 111 13.68 4.77 -23.67
CA LEU A 111 12.60 4.66 -24.64
C LEU A 111 12.21 6.02 -25.24
N LEU A 112 12.11 7.05 -24.41
CA LEU A 112 11.68 8.39 -24.84
C LEU A 112 12.77 9.17 -25.59
N LEU A 113 14.04 8.99 -25.21
CA LEU A 113 15.16 9.74 -25.79
C LEU A 113 15.88 9.00 -26.92
N GLY A 114 15.55 7.72 -27.15
CA GLY A 114 16.11 6.93 -28.26
C GLY A 114 17.60 6.60 -28.12
N TRP A 115 18.11 6.47 -26.90
CA TRP A 115 19.51 6.14 -26.62
C TRP A 115 19.83 4.66 -26.87
#